data_AF-G7VF13-F1
#
_entry.id   AF-G7VF13-F1
#
_cell.length_a   1.000
_cell.length_b   1.000
_cell.length_c   1.000
_cell.angle_alpha   90.00
_cell.angle_beta   90.00
_cell.angle_gamma   90.00
#
_symmetry.space_group_name_H-M   'P 1'
#
loop_
_entity.id
_entity.type
_entity.pdbx_description
1 polymer ?
#
loop_
_entity_poly.entity_id
_entity_poly.type
_entity_poly.pdbx_seq_one_letter_code
_entity_poly.pdbx_strand_id
1 'polypeptide(L)'
;MEVERSATSSSRGPNKFISWPRFLYVAEEILNREYEVEWGGRVYRLRPVKAWILQPPGKPGVVVALFRLPDGRTVRRVIMRLPP
;
A
#
# COMPACT_ATOMS: atom_id res chain seq x y z
N MET A 1 6.13 44.29 -13.84
CA MET A 1 6.79 43.38 -12.89
C MET A 1 5.78 42.31 -12.54
N GLU A 2 5.80 41.21 -13.27
CA GLU A 2 4.99 40.03 -12.96
C GLU A 2 5.94 38.85 -13.10
N VAL A 3 6.23 38.21 -11.96
CA VAL A 3 7.18 37.11 -11.88
C VAL A 3 6.40 35.83 -12.13
N GLU A 4 6.37 35.38 -13.39
CA GLU A 4 5.89 34.04 -13.72
C GLU A 4 6.84 33.01 -13.11
N ARG A 5 6.45 32.46 -11.96
CA ARG A 5 7.00 31.22 -11.43
C ARG A 5 6.31 30.07 -12.15
N SER A 6 6.76 29.74 -13.35
CA SER A 6 6.38 28.50 -14.01
C SER A 6 7.00 27.34 -13.24
N ALA A 7 6.21 26.77 -12.33
CA ALA A 7 6.52 25.52 -11.67
C ALA A 7 6.76 24.46 -12.76
N THR A 8 7.99 23.98 -12.86
CA THR A 8 8.38 22.87 -13.72
C THR A 8 7.54 21.65 -13.33
N SER A 9 6.48 21.40 -14.08
CA SER A 9 5.69 20.18 -13.97
C SER A 9 6.57 19.04 -14.46
N SER A 10 7.30 18.42 -13.53
CA SER A 10 7.93 17.12 -13.74
C SER A 10 6.81 16.09 -13.92
N SER A 11 6.27 16.02 -15.14
CA SER A 11 5.40 14.96 -15.63
C SER A 11 6.20 13.66 -15.72
N ARG A 12 6.49 13.06 -14.55
CA ARG A 12 6.79 11.64 -14.48
C ARG A 12 5.50 10.91 -14.80
N GLY A 13 5.27 10.67 -16.08
CA GLY A 13 4.25 9.74 -16.55
C GLY A 13 4.40 8.40 -15.80
N PRO A 14 3.29 7.67 -15.60
CA PRO A 14 3.34 6.41 -14.87
C PRO A 14 4.36 5.48 -15.53
N ASN A 15 5.27 4.94 -14.72
CA ASN A 15 6.26 3.97 -15.15
C ASN A 15 5.52 2.82 -15.88
N LYS A 16 5.84 2.55 -17.15
CA LYS A 16 5.10 1.65 -18.06
C LYS A 16 4.92 0.20 -17.55
N PHE A 17 5.55 -0.14 -16.42
CA PHE A 17 5.49 -1.45 -15.77
C PHE A 17 4.33 -1.61 -14.76
N ILE A 18 3.61 -0.53 -14.44
CA ILE A 18 2.55 -0.53 -13.43
C ILE A 18 1.19 -0.54 -14.15
N SER A 19 0.62 -1.72 -14.38
CA SER A 19 -0.74 -1.87 -14.93
C SER A 19 -1.80 -1.47 -13.90
N TRP A 20 -2.21 -0.19 -13.94
CA TRP A 20 -3.23 0.46 -13.11
C TRP A 20 -4.53 -0.33 -12.85
N PRO A 21 -5.16 -1.03 -13.83
CA PRO A 21 -6.42 -1.73 -13.56
C PRO A 21 -6.28 -2.88 -12.56
N ARG A 22 -5.16 -3.64 -12.57
CA ARG A 22 -4.96 -4.76 -11.64
C ARG A 22 -4.82 -4.29 -10.19
N PHE A 23 -4.36 -3.06 -9.96
CA PHE A 23 -4.08 -2.55 -8.62
C PHE A 23 -5.34 -2.15 -7.84
N LEU A 24 -6.35 -1.61 -8.52
CA LEU A 24 -7.60 -1.22 -7.88
C LEU A 24 -8.35 -2.44 -7.34
N TYR A 25 -8.45 -3.51 -8.14
CA TYR A 25 -9.09 -4.76 -7.71
C TYR A 25 -8.36 -5.43 -6.53
N VAL A 26 -7.02 -5.49 -6.57
CA VAL A 26 -6.23 -6.09 -5.49
C VAL A 26 -6.38 -5.32 -4.17
N ALA A 27 -6.46 -3.99 -4.22
CA ALA A 27 -6.65 -3.19 -3.01
C ALA A 27 -8.00 -3.45 -2.35
N GLU A 28 -9.09 -3.52 -3.12
CA GLU A 28 -10.43 -3.77 -2.59
C GLU A 28 -10.59 -5.18 -2.01
N GLU A 29 -10.06 -6.21 -2.69
CA GLU A 29 -10.04 -7.57 -2.16
C GLU A 29 -9.29 -7.66 -0.83
N ILE A 30 -8.17 -6.95 -0.73
CA ILE A 30 -7.36 -6.93 0.48
C ILE A 30 -8.10 -6.28 1.65
N LEU A 31 -8.78 -5.16 1.40
CA LEU A 31 -9.53 -4.44 2.45
C LEU A 31 -10.73 -5.25 2.97
N ASN A 32 -11.31 -6.11 2.14
CA ASN A 32 -12.46 -6.93 2.51
C ASN A 32 -12.10 -8.25 3.23
N ARG A 33 -10.80 -8.60 3.32
CA ARG A 33 -10.33 -9.83 3.96
C ARG A 33 -9.89 -9.60 5.40
N GLU A 34 -10.08 -10.62 6.25
CA GLU A 34 -9.53 -10.66 7.60
C GLU A 34 -8.18 -11.37 7.62
N TYR A 35 -7.26 -10.82 8.43
CA TYR A 35 -5.91 -11.33 8.59
C TYR A 35 -5.62 -11.57 10.06
N GLU A 36 -4.83 -12.61 10.32
CA GLU A 36 -4.25 -12.83 11.63
C GLU A 36 -3.06 -11.88 11.83
N VAL A 37 -3.17 -11.04 12.86
CA VAL A 37 -2.19 -10.04 13.23
C VAL A 37 -1.72 -10.35 14.63
N GLU A 38 -0.47 -10.80 14.75
CA GLU A 38 0.17 -11.00 16.04
C GLU A 38 0.71 -9.68 16.59
N TRP A 39 0.33 -9.34 17.82
CA TRP A 39 0.79 -8.15 18.53
C TRP A 39 0.78 -8.38 20.05
N GLY A 40 1.87 -8.06 20.72
CA GLY A 40 1.97 -8.19 22.19
C GLY A 40 1.71 -9.61 22.71
N GLY A 41 2.10 -10.64 21.95
CA GLY A 41 1.88 -12.05 22.29
C GLY A 41 0.44 -12.54 22.11
N ARG A 42 -0.43 -11.75 21.45
CA ARG A 42 -1.81 -12.13 21.12
C ARG A 42 -2.03 -12.10 19.63
N VAL A 43 -2.88 -13.00 19.12
CA VAL A 43 -3.31 -13.03 17.72
C VAL A 43 -4.69 -12.39 17.60
N TYR A 44 -4.82 -11.43 16.69
CA TYR A 44 -6.07 -10.74 16.39
C TYR A 44 -6.51 -11.03 14.97
N ARG A 45 -7.80 -11.21 14.73
CA ARG A 45 -8.37 -11.26 13.38
C ARG A 45 -8.89 -9.87 13.03
N LEU A 46 -8.19 -9.17 12.13
CA LEU A 46 -8.44 -7.77 11.82
C LEU A 46 -8.57 -7.56 10.31
N ARG A 47 -9.44 -6.62 9.93
CA ARG A 47 -9.49 -6.08 8.57
C ARG A 47 -8.52 -4.90 8.46
N PRO A 48 -7.83 -4.73 7.32
CA PRO A 48 -6.98 -3.57 7.12
C PRO A 48 -7.82 -2.29 6.99
N VAL A 49 -7.27 -1.19 7.50
CA VAL A 49 -7.83 0.16 7.32
C VAL A 49 -7.33 0.79 6.02
N LYS A 50 -6.15 0.38 5.56
CA LYS A 50 -5.52 0.85 4.32
C LYS A 50 -4.55 -0.21 3.80
N ALA A 51 -4.40 -0.31 2.49
CA ALA A 51 -3.37 -1.12 1.85
C ALA A 51 -2.67 -0.35 0.73
N TRP A 52 -1.41 -0.65 0.49
CA TRP A 52 -0.63 -0.10 -0.62
C TRP A 52 0.49 -1.04 -1.02
N ILE A 53 1.08 -0.78 -2.18
CA ILE A 53 2.14 -1.60 -2.76
C ILE A 53 3.45 -0.82 -2.73
N LEU A 54 4.50 -1.49 -2.30
CA LEU A 54 5.88 -1.02 -2.37
C LEU A 54 6.60 -1.90 -3.38
N GLN A 55 6.85 -1.39 -4.59
CA GLN A 55 7.58 -2.10 -5.63
C GLN A 55 8.69 -1.22 -6.21
N PRO A 56 9.92 -1.36 -5.69
CA PRO A 56 11.08 -0.70 -6.27
C PRO A 56 11.36 -1.24 -7.69
N PRO A 57 11.89 -0.43 -8.62
CA PRO A 57 12.23 -0.90 -9.96
C PRO A 57 13.19 -2.10 -9.94
N GLY A 58 12.87 -3.15 -10.70
CA GLY A 58 13.71 -4.35 -10.82
C GLY A 58 13.80 -5.21 -9.55
N LYS A 59 12.93 -4.99 -8.56
CA LYS A 59 12.86 -5.80 -7.33
C LYS A 59 11.44 -6.31 -7.09
N PRO A 60 11.28 -7.47 -6.43
CA PRO A 60 9.99 -7.96 -5.99
C PRO A 60 9.25 -6.90 -5.17
N GLY A 61 7.96 -6.70 -5.47
CA GLY A 61 7.11 -5.82 -4.71
C GLY A 61 6.59 -6.48 -3.43
N VAL A 62 6.05 -5.67 -2.52
CA VAL A 62 5.29 -6.16 -1.37
C VAL A 62 4.00 -5.38 -1.25
N VAL A 63 2.93 -6.07 -0.83
CA VAL A 63 1.70 -5.42 -0.42
C VAL A 63 1.71 -5.27 1.09
N VAL A 64 1.57 -4.04 1.55
CA VAL A 64 1.54 -3.67 2.96
C VAL A 64 0.12 -3.27 3.33
N ALA A 65 -0.37 -3.83 4.42
CA ALA A 65 -1.65 -3.50 5.01
C ALA A 65 -1.45 -2.84 6.39
N LEU A 66 -2.23 -1.81 6.67
CA LEU A 66 -2.31 -1.13 7.95
C LEU A 66 -3.53 -1.64 8.72
N PHE A 67 -3.33 -2.09 9.95
CA PHE A 67 -4.37 -2.59 10.83
C PHE A 67 -4.52 -1.68 12.04
N ARG A 68 -5.75 -1.52 12.53
CA ARG A 68 -6.04 -0.84 13.80
C ARG A 68 -6.29 -1.89 14.86
N LEU A 69 -5.52 -1.83 15.94
CA LEU A 69 -5.61 -2.71 17.09
C LEU A 69 -6.73 -2.25 18.04
N PRO A 70 -7.24 -3.12 18.93
CA PRO A 70 -8.27 -2.76 19.91
C PRO A 70 -7.85 -1.67 20.89
N ASP A 71 -6.55 -1.53 21.16
CA ASP A 71 -5.97 -0.47 22.00
C ASP A 71 -5.89 0.91 21.29
N GLY A 72 -6.33 0.98 20.03
CA GLY A 72 -6.32 2.19 19.21
C GLY A 72 -5.01 2.43 18.45
N ARG A 73 -3.96 1.64 18.69
CA ARG A 73 -2.70 1.74 17.94
C ARG A 73 -2.86 1.17 16.53
N THR A 74 -1.91 1.49 15.65
CA THR A 74 -1.88 0.92 14.30
C THR A 74 -0.59 0.15 14.06
N VAL A 75 -0.69 -0.92 13.29
CA VAL A 75 0.44 -1.78 12.92
C VAL A 75 0.42 -2.05 11.42
N ARG A 76 1.61 -2.06 10.80
CA ARG A 76 1.78 -2.39 9.38
C ARG A 76 2.28 -3.82 9.26
N ARG A 77 1.69 -4.60 8.36
CA ARG A 77 2.15 -5.95 8.03
C ARG A 77 2.24 -6.13 6.52
N VAL A 78 3.27 -6.86 6.09
CA VAL A 78 3.35 -7.37 4.73
C VAL A 78 2.40 -8.56 4.64
N ILE A 79 1.44 -8.50 3.71
CA ILE A 79 0.42 -9.53 3.55
C ILE A 79 0.60 -10.34 2.26
N MET A 80 1.40 -9.82 1.32
CA MET A 80 1.69 -10.48 0.05
C MET A 80 3.04 -10.00 -0.50
N ARG A 81 3.75 -10.90 -1.18
CA ARG A 81 4.91 -10.57 -2.02
C ARG A 81 4.48 -10.65 -3.47
N LEU A 82 4.90 -9.66 -4.25
CA LEU A 82 4.67 -9.60 -5.68
C LEU A 82 5.94 -10.06 -6.40
N PRO A 83 5.81 -10.75 -7.54
CA PRO A 83 6.96 -11.07 -8.38
C PRO A 83 7.68 -9.77 -8.85
N PRO A 84 8.98 -9.87 -9.21
CA PRO A 84 9.74 -8.76 -9.76
C PRO A 84 9.21 -8.28 -11.12
#